data_AF-A0A3B8TNC5-F1
#
_entry.id   AF-A0A3B8TNC5-F1
#
_cell.length_a   1.000
_cell.length_b   1.000
_cell.length_c   1.000
_cell.angle_alpha   90.00
_cell.angle_beta   90.00
_cell.angle_gamma   90.00
#
_symmetry.space_group_name_H-M   'P 1'
#
loop_
_entity.id
_entity.type
_entity.pdbx_description
1 polymer ?
#
loop_
_entity_poly.entity_id
_entity_poly.type
_entity_poly.pdbx_seq_one_letter_code
_entity_poly.pdbx_strand_id
1 'polypeptide(L)'
;MSHAIFTVTVIDLDEGTHGALAAKFIVDKENEKRASQDPPIDPLPVTPWADLKASYLTVLTATIQSAHESYIKQQADQQASDDDLNVRWLEGGEAERSAALAQLPAAPEEIVPHDGDPEEHHHE
;
A
#
# COMPACT_ATOMS: atom_id res chain seq x y z
N MET A 1 -16.84 10.33 -17.18
CA MET A 1 -16.14 9.83 -15.98
C MET A 1 -16.83 8.54 -15.57
N SER A 2 -16.10 7.43 -15.46
CA SER A 2 -16.68 6.18 -14.95
C SER A 2 -16.87 6.32 -13.44
N HIS A 3 -18.08 6.06 -12.94
CA HIS A 3 -18.34 6.05 -11.51
C HIS A 3 -18.32 4.60 -11.03
N ALA A 4 -17.19 4.16 -10.48
CA ALA A 4 -17.13 2.93 -9.71
C ALA A 4 -17.72 3.20 -8.31
N ILE A 5 -18.68 2.37 -7.89
CA ILE A 5 -19.25 2.43 -6.55
C ILE A 5 -18.57 1.35 -5.71
N PHE A 6 -17.87 1.77 -4.66
CA PHE A 6 -17.34 0.88 -3.65
C PHE A 6 -18.27 0.90 -2.44
N THR A 7 -18.79 -0.26 -2.07
CA THR A 7 -19.57 -0.41 -0.83
C THR A 7 -18.61 -0.69 0.31
N VAL A 8 -18.61 0.17 1.32
CA VAL A 8 -17.82 -0.01 2.56
C VAL A 8 -18.78 -0.38 3.68
N THR A 9 -18.57 -1.56 4.27
CA THR A 9 -19.32 -1.98 5.46
C THR A 9 -18.57 -1.53 6.70
N VAL A 10 -19.22 -0.72 7.52
CA VAL A 10 -18.71 -0.36 8.85
C VAL A 10 -19.29 -1.32 9.87
N ILE A 11 -18.43 -1.97 10.64
CA ILE A 11 -18.77 -2.98 11.65
C ILE A 11 -18.56 -2.37 13.05
N ASP A 12 -19.36 -2.80 14.03
CA ASP A 12 -19.26 -2.42 15.46
C ASP A 12 -19.43 -0.92 15.78
N LEU A 13 -19.99 -0.14 14.86
CA LEU A 13 -20.24 1.29 15.05
C LEU A 13 -21.66 1.55 15.58
N ASP A 14 -21.89 1.14 16.82
CA ASP A 14 -23.12 1.37 17.58
C ASP A 14 -22.88 2.26 18.80
N GLU A 15 -23.89 3.01 19.22
CA GLU A 15 -23.77 3.94 20.35
C GLU A 15 -23.46 3.18 21.66
N GLY A 16 -22.54 3.71 22.46
CA GLY A 16 -22.15 3.10 23.73
C GLY A 16 -21.19 1.90 23.61
N THR A 17 -20.74 1.54 22.40
CA THR A 17 -19.73 0.49 22.20
C THR A 17 -18.30 1.05 22.19
N HIS A 18 -17.31 0.15 22.25
CA HIS A 18 -15.91 0.52 21.99
C HIS A 18 -15.72 1.08 20.57
N GLY A 19 -16.56 0.68 19.60
CA GLY A 19 -16.54 1.25 18.25
C GLY A 19 -16.95 2.72 18.23
N ALA A 20 -17.94 3.13 19.04
CA ALA A 20 -18.27 4.55 19.22
C ALA A 20 -17.10 5.35 19.82
N LEU A 21 -16.39 4.80 20.81
CA LEU A 21 -15.21 5.44 21.39
C LEU A 21 -14.06 5.55 20.36
N ALA A 22 -13.83 4.51 19.56
CA ALA A 22 -12.84 4.52 18.50
C ALA A 22 -13.17 5.54 17.40
N ALA A 23 -14.44 5.63 16.99
CA ALA A 23 -14.89 6.63 16.03
C ALA A 23 -14.68 8.06 16.56
N LYS A 24 -15.02 8.31 17.83
CA LYS A 24 -14.75 9.61 18.46
C LYS A 24 -13.26 9.93 18.44
N PHE A 25 -12.42 9.00 18.85
CA PHE A 25 -10.97 9.18 18.86
C PHE A 25 -10.41 9.51 17.47
N ILE A 26 -10.92 8.87 16.42
CA ILE A 26 -10.53 9.14 15.03
C ILE A 26 -10.95 10.56 14.62
N VAL A 27 -12.18 10.97 14.92
CA VAL A 27 -12.67 12.31 14.58
C VAL A 27 -11.93 13.40 15.37
N ASP A 28 -11.64 13.16 16.65
CA ASP A 28 -10.85 14.08 17.49
C ASP A 28 -9.45 14.30 16.89
N LYS A 29 -8.76 13.23 16.47
CA LYS A 29 -7.45 13.34 15.79
C LYS A 29 -7.51 14.10 14.47
N GLU A 30 -8.55 13.87 13.68
CA GLU A 30 -8.75 14.65 12.45
C GLU A 30 -9.02 16.12 12.77
N ASN A 31 -9.75 16.42 13.84
CA ASN A 31 -9.97 17.79 14.29
C ASN A 31 -8.69 18.48 14.77
N GLU A 32 -7.79 17.77 15.46
CA GLU A 32 -6.45 18.28 15.78
C GLU A 32 -5.66 18.64 14.50
N LYS A 33 -5.72 17.77 13.48
CA LYS A 33 -5.11 18.04 12.17
C LYS A 33 -5.76 19.24 11.45
N ARG A 34 -7.07 19.37 11.49
CA ARG A 34 -7.81 20.51 10.90
C ARG A 34 -7.45 21.83 11.58
N ALA A 35 -7.33 21.83 12.90
CA ALA A 35 -6.97 23.01 13.69
C ALA A 35 -5.52 23.47 13.45
N SER A 36 -4.62 22.56 13.05
CA SER A 36 -3.21 22.86 12.75
C SER A 36 -2.94 23.30 11.30
N GLN A 37 -3.97 23.37 10.46
CA GLN A 37 -3.82 23.91 9.09
C GLN A 37 -3.75 25.45 9.08
N ASP A 38 -3.21 26.01 8.00
CA ASP A 38 -3.16 27.46 7.77
C ASP A 38 -3.84 27.82 6.44
N PRO A 39 -5.06 28.40 6.45
CA PRO A 39 -5.86 28.72 7.65
C PRO A 39 -6.45 27.46 8.33
N PRO A 40 -6.80 27.54 9.63
CA PRO A 40 -7.46 26.44 10.32
C PRO A 40 -8.78 26.06 9.66
N ILE A 41 -9.06 24.76 9.59
CA ILE A 41 -10.31 24.21 9.04
C ILE A 41 -11.29 23.96 10.18
N ASP A 42 -12.57 24.22 9.94
CA ASP A 42 -13.63 23.98 10.91
C ASP A 42 -13.66 22.52 11.40
N PRO A 43 -13.83 22.30 12.72
CA PRO A 43 -13.87 20.96 13.29
C PRO A 43 -15.15 20.24 12.89
N LEU A 44 -15.03 18.93 12.69
CA LEU A 44 -16.15 18.02 12.53
C LEU A 44 -16.86 17.81 13.88
N PRO A 45 -18.21 17.76 13.90
CA PRO A 45 -18.94 17.54 15.15
C PRO A 45 -18.71 16.13 15.71
N VAL A 46 -18.66 16.02 17.04
CA VAL A 46 -18.45 14.75 17.76
C VAL A 46 -19.65 14.36 18.64
N THR A 47 -20.67 15.21 18.72
CA THR A 47 -21.91 14.97 19.46
C THR A 47 -23.05 15.75 18.80
N PRO A 48 -24.29 15.25 18.79
CA PRO A 48 -24.73 13.94 19.28
C PRO A 48 -24.21 12.76 18.45
N TRP A 49 -24.55 11.52 18.83
CA TRP A 49 -24.08 10.30 18.18
C TRP A 49 -24.28 10.28 16.65
N ALA A 50 -25.42 10.79 16.17
CA ALA A 50 -25.70 10.89 14.75
C ALA A 50 -24.64 11.71 13.99
N ASP A 51 -24.19 12.81 14.58
CA ASP A 51 -23.19 13.67 13.98
C ASP A 51 -21.80 13.03 14.07
N LEU A 52 -21.48 12.37 15.19
CA LEU A 52 -20.23 11.61 15.29
C LEU A 52 -20.12 10.55 14.18
N LYS A 53 -21.21 9.82 13.92
CA LYS A 53 -21.25 8.82 12.86
C LYS A 53 -21.02 9.46 11.48
N ALA A 54 -21.67 10.58 11.20
CA ALA A 54 -21.48 11.30 9.93
C ALA A 54 -20.05 11.84 9.77
N SER A 55 -19.49 12.41 10.84
CA SER A 55 -18.09 12.87 10.89
C SER A 55 -17.12 11.73 10.67
N TYR A 56 -17.29 10.60 11.35
CA TYR A 56 -16.46 9.41 11.16
C TYR A 56 -16.51 8.91 9.71
N LEU A 57 -17.71 8.82 9.11
CA LEU A 57 -17.86 8.42 7.71
C LEU A 57 -17.15 9.39 6.76
N THR A 58 -17.18 10.69 7.05
CA THR A 58 -16.45 11.71 6.27
C THR A 58 -14.94 11.44 6.30
N VAL A 59 -14.38 11.20 7.49
CA VAL A 59 -12.94 10.88 7.65
C VAL A 59 -12.59 9.56 6.94
N LEU A 60 -13.43 8.54 7.09
CA LEU A 60 -13.23 7.23 6.45
C LEU A 60 -13.24 7.34 4.93
N THR A 61 -14.21 8.05 4.35
CA THR A 61 -14.29 8.28 2.90
C THR A 61 -13.04 9.00 2.38
N ALA A 62 -12.60 10.07 3.05
CA ALA A 62 -11.38 10.78 2.67
C ALA A 62 -10.13 9.87 2.73
N THR A 63 -10.05 9.03 3.76
CA THR A 63 -8.95 8.06 3.93
C THR A 63 -8.93 7.04 2.79
N ILE A 64 -10.08 6.46 2.45
CA ILE A 64 -10.20 5.49 1.36
C ILE A 64 -9.88 6.14 0.01
N GLN A 65 -10.36 7.35 -0.22
CA GLN A 65 -10.05 8.09 -1.44
C GLN A 65 -8.54 8.35 -1.58
N SER A 66 -7.90 8.83 -0.52
CA SER A 66 -6.44 9.05 -0.52
C SER A 66 -5.65 7.75 -0.75
N ALA A 67 -6.09 6.63 -0.15
CA ALA A 67 -5.48 5.32 -0.39
C ALA A 67 -5.64 4.88 -1.86
N HIS A 68 -6.82 5.10 -2.45
CA HIS A 68 -7.09 4.77 -3.84
C HIS A 68 -6.25 5.60 -4.82
N GLU A 69 -6.18 6.91 -4.61
CA GLU A 69 -5.34 7.82 -5.40
C GLU A 69 -3.86 7.43 -5.32
N SER A 70 -3.40 7.12 -4.11
CA SER A 70 -2.01 6.67 -3.88
C SER A 70 -1.71 5.36 -4.60
N TYR A 71 -2.66 4.42 -4.58
CA TYR A 71 -2.50 3.14 -5.28
C TYR A 71 -2.43 3.34 -6.80
N ILE A 72 -3.32 4.14 -7.38
CA ILE A 72 -3.27 4.47 -8.82
C ILE A 72 -1.92 5.10 -9.17
N LYS A 73 -1.47 6.09 -8.37
CA LYS A 73 -0.20 6.75 -8.60
C LYS A 73 0.96 5.75 -8.57
N GLN A 74 1.00 4.86 -7.59
CA GLN A 74 2.03 3.84 -7.49
C GLN A 74 2.05 2.91 -8.71
N GLN A 75 0.88 2.49 -9.19
CA GLN A 75 0.79 1.64 -10.38
C GLN A 75 1.21 2.39 -11.66
N ALA A 76 0.83 3.66 -11.78
CA ALA A 76 1.22 4.49 -12.92
C ALA A 76 2.74 4.74 -12.94
N ASP A 77 3.34 5.03 -11.78
CA ASP A 77 4.78 5.24 -11.66
C ASP A 77 5.56 3.94 -11.96
N GLN A 78 5.05 2.77 -11.52
CA GLN A 78 5.63 1.47 -11.87
C GLN A 78 5.54 1.19 -13.39
N GLN A 79 4.37 1.39 -13.99
CA GLN A 79 4.19 1.18 -15.42
C GLN A 79 5.13 2.11 -16.24
N ALA A 80 5.25 3.38 -15.86
CA ALA A 80 6.15 4.31 -16.54
C ALA A 80 7.62 3.87 -16.44
N SER A 81 8.03 3.29 -15.31
CA SER A 81 9.37 2.72 -15.14
C SER A 81 9.58 1.49 -16.03
N ASP A 82 8.59 0.61 -16.14
CA ASP A 82 8.66 -0.59 -16.98
C ASP A 82 8.69 -0.22 -18.47
N ASP A 83 7.90 0.79 -18.87
CA ASP A 83 7.88 1.32 -20.23
C ASP A 83 9.23 1.99 -20.60
N ASP A 84 9.81 2.81 -19.72
CA ASP A 84 11.15 3.39 -19.94
C ASP A 84 12.23 2.31 -20.03
N LEU A 85 12.17 1.29 -19.17
CA LEU A 85 13.07 0.13 -19.24
C LEU A 85 12.93 -0.59 -20.59
N ASN A 86 11.69 -0.80 -21.06
CA ASN A 86 11.43 -1.44 -22.33
C ASN A 86 11.92 -0.61 -23.53
N VAL A 87 11.73 0.72 -23.51
CA VAL A 87 12.28 1.63 -24.53
C VAL A 87 13.80 1.55 -24.54
N ARG A 88 14.47 1.66 -23.38
CA ARG A 88 15.94 1.51 -23.29
C ARG A 88 16.42 0.14 -23.76
N TRP A 89 15.65 -0.91 -23.49
CA TRP A 89 15.96 -2.25 -23.98
C TRP A 89 15.87 -2.34 -25.50
N LEU A 90 14.86 -1.71 -26.12
CA LEU A 90 14.70 -1.68 -27.58
C LEU A 90 15.72 -0.78 -28.28
N GLU A 91 16.03 0.38 -27.69
CA GLU A 91 16.99 1.36 -28.22
C GLU A 91 18.44 0.94 -28.01
N GLY A 92 18.74 0.27 -26.90
CA GLY A 92 20.02 -0.38 -26.67
C GLY A 92 20.23 -1.48 -27.69
N GLY A 93 21.25 -1.35 -28.53
CA GLY A 93 21.60 -2.39 -29.49
C GLY A 93 22.01 -3.68 -28.79
N GLU A 94 22.10 -4.76 -29.55
CA GLU A 94 22.50 -6.08 -29.02
C GLU A 94 23.85 -6.03 -28.28
N ALA A 95 24.73 -5.10 -28.69
CA ALA A 95 26.03 -4.88 -28.06
C ALA A 95 25.91 -4.28 -26.64
N GLU A 96 25.08 -3.26 -26.42
CA GLU A 96 24.87 -2.71 -25.08
C GLU A 96 24.16 -3.71 -24.17
N ARG A 97 23.18 -4.46 -24.71
CA ARG A 97 22.47 -5.51 -23.96
C ARG A 97 23.43 -6.63 -23.50
N SER A 98 24.29 -7.10 -24.40
CA SER A 98 25.30 -8.12 -24.07
C SER A 98 26.34 -7.61 -23.06
N ALA A 99 26.75 -6.35 -23.17
CA ALA A 99 27.69 -5.74 -22.24
C ALA A 99 27.09 -5.52 -20.83
N ALA A 100 25.79 -5.25 -20.74
CA ALA A 100 25.08 -5.17 -19.46
C ALA A 100 24.92 -6.54 -18.79
N LEU A 101 24.56 -7.57 -19.55
CA LEU A 101 24.47 -8.95 -19.05
C LEU A 101 25.82 -9.48 -18.55
N ALA A 102 26.92 -9.15 -19.25
CA ALA A 102 28.27 -9.55 -18.85
C ALA A 102 28.76 -8.89 -17.55
N GLN A 103 28.11 -7.80 -17.11
CA GLN A 103 28.42 -7.09 -15.86
C GLN A 103 27.58 -7.57 -14.68
N LEU A 104 26.58 -8.44 -14.90
CA LEU A 104 25.85 -9.05 -13.80
C LEU A 104 26.79 -9.97 -13.00
N PRO A 105 26.75 -9.93 -11.65
CA PRO A 105 27.49 -10.87 -10.84
C PRO A 105 27.02 -12.29 -11.16
N ALA A 106 27.93 -13.26 -11.05
CA ALA A 106 27.59 -14.66 -11.23
C ALA A 106 26.39 -15.01 -10.34
N ALA A 107 25.38 -15.66 -10.93
CA ALA A 107 24.25 -16.16 -10.15
C ALA A 107 24.81 -17.01 -9.00
N PRO A 108 24.31 -16.83 -7.76
CA PRO A 108 24.75 -17.65 -6.64
C PRO A 108 24.53 -19.12 -7.04
N GLU A 109 25.57 -19.94 -6.86
CA GLU A 109 25.48 -21.36 -7.16
C GLU A 109 24.26 -21.93 -6.44
N GLU A 110 23.31 -22.46 -7.22
CA GLU A 110 22.26 -23.30 -6.67
C GLU A 110 23.00 -24.48 -6.03
N ILE A 111 23.03 -24.50 -4.70
CA ILE A 111 23.49 -25.67 -3.94
C ILE A 111 22.45 -26.74 -4.22
N VAL A 112 22.61 -27.45 -5.33
CA VAL A 112 21.90 -28.70 -5.58
C VAL A 112 22.36 -29.63 -4.45
N PRO A 113 21.48 -30.02 -3.51
CA PRO A 113 21.84 -31.04 -2.56
C PRO A 113 22.18 -32.28 -3.40
N HIS A 114 23.44 -32.73 -3.33
CA HIS A 114 23.82 -33.97 -3.97
C HIS A 114 23.10 -35.08 -3.22
N ASP A 115 21.94 -35.48 -3.75
CA ASP A 115 21.31 -36.73 -3.38
C ASP A 115 22.33 -37.84 -3.66
N GLY A 116 22.69 -38.58 -2.62
CA GLY A 116 23.37 -39.86 -2.70
C GLY A 116 24.89 -39.82 -2.53
N ASP A 117 25.34 -40.09 -1.30
CA ASP A 117 26.30 -41.19 -1.10
C ASP A 117 25.87 -41.98 0.16
N PRO A 118 25.70 -43.32 0.09
CA PRO A 118 25.27 -44.11 1.22
C PRO A 118 26.43 -44.28 2.21
N GLU A 119 26.14 -44.11 3.51
CA GLU A 119 27.12 -44.43 4.56
C GLU A 119 27.51 -45.91 4.51
N GLU A 120 28.72 -46.21 4.03
CA GLU A 120 29.37 -47.48 4.30
C GLU A 120 29.84 -47.50 5.76
N HIS A 121 29.08 -48.22 6.57
CA HIS A 121 29.50 -48.74 7.86
C HIS A 121 30.82 -49.52 7.71
N HIS A 122 31.93 -48.94 8.18
CA HIS A 122 33.13 -49.70 8.48
C HIS A 122 33.27 -49.91 9.98
N HIS A 123 33.06 -51.18 10.35
CA HIS A 123 33.54 -51.82 11.56
C HIS A 123 35.04 -51.57 11.77
N GLU A 124 35.42 -51.20 13.00
CA GLU A 124 36.35 -51.93 13.88
C GLU A 124 36.35 -51.36 15.31
#